data_AF-A0A1Q3HSK1-F1
#
_entry.id   AF-A0A1Q3HSK1-F1
#
_cell.length_a   1.000
_cell.length_b   1.000
_cell.length_c   1.000
_cell.angle_alpha   90.00
_cell.angle_beta   90.00
_cell.angle_gamma   90.00
#
_symmetry.space_group_name_H-M   'P 1'
#
loop_
_entity.id
_entity.type
_entity.pdbx_description
1 polymer ?
#
loop_
_entity_poly.entity_id
_entity_poly.type
_entity_poly.pdbx_seq_one_letter_code
_entity_poly.pdbx_strand_id
1 'polypeptide(L)'
;MRLRTWLAVGAVLVAGAGGARSRAVLREEVRVTVDGVAERWRIEWRAPPELACFETEGVSCPCEGFAQGERGELELLRSRPGRPVERLPLSPLFGPPVQGEARPLAMLRGWAPAEGDEALAPGARRQALQRRERVRAMVLGDYDHDGQAREFVLQTQAHGCGLREAVLIGVDRRDGRVRALGTAEHPDTPLVLEPETWAMLRGSARIESVETPCGDHGSEQERVLRVLADEKGLHATSELYACTDAGRGALVSSEAL
;
A
#
# COMPACT_ATOMS: atom_id res chain seq x y z
N MET A 1 -75.76 24.68 -8.89
CA MET A 1 -74.28 24.72 -8.98
C MET A 1 -73.71 23.51 -8.25
N ARG A 2 -72.91 22.68 -8.94
CA ARG A 2 -71.65 22.07 -8.48
C ARG A 2 -71.21 21.01 -9.51
N LEU A 3 -70.36 21.42 -10.44
CA LEU A 3 -69.62 20.54 -11.35
C LEU A 3 -68.61 19.70 -10.54
N ARG A 4 -68.55 18.40 -10.80
CA ARG A 4 -67.48 17.51 -10.32
C ARG A 4 -66.37 17.46 -11.36
N THR A 5 -65.29 18.16 -11.10
CA THR A 5 -64.04 18.12 -11.85
C THR A 5 -63.26 16.86 -11.45
N TRP A 6 -62.91 16.03 -12.43
CA TRP A 6 -61.95 14.93 -12.26
C TRP A 6 -60.55 15.45 -12.60
N LEU A 7 -59.64 15.43 -11.62
CA LEU A 7 -58.22 15.71 -11.82
C LEU A 7 -57.51 14.40 -12.15
N ALA A 8 -57.00 14.28 -13.37
CA ALA A 8 -56.08 13.22 -13.78
C ALA A 8 -54.69 13.57 -13.22
N VAL A 9 -54.19 12.73 -12.31
CA VAL A 9 -52.79 12.80 -11.84
C VAL A 9 -51.92 12.09 -12.87
N GLY A 10 -51.19 12.87 -13.67
CA GLY A 10 -50.16 12.36 -14.56
C GLY A 10 -48.93 11.91 -13.76
N ALA A 11 -48.60 10.62 -13.83
CA ALA A 11 -47.36 10.08 -13.29
C ALA A 11 -46.19 10.51 -14.19
N VAL A 12 -45.35 11.42 -13.70
CA VAL A 12 -44.05 11.73 -14.32
C VAL A 12 -43.08 10.62 -13.93
N LEU A 13 -42.75 9.75 -14.89
CA LEU A 13 -41.63 8.82 -14.79
C LEU A 13 -40.33 9.63 -14.81
N VAL A 14 -39.73 9.82 -13.63
CA VAL A 14 -38.36 10.33 -13.53
C VAL A 14 -37.44 9.20 -14.00
N ALA A 15 -36.96 9.31 -15.24
CA ALA A 15 -35.87 8.49 -15.74
C ALA A 15 -34.62 8.82 -14.92
N GLY A 16 -34.29 7.95 -13.96
CA GLY A 16 -33.02 8.03 -13.24
C GLY A 16 -31.88 7.92 -14.23
N ALA A 17 -31.05 8.97 -14.32
CA ALA A 17 -29.78 8.91 -15.02
C ALA A 17 -28.93 7.82 -14.36
N GLY A 18 -28.89 6.65 -14.99
CA GLY A 18 -27.96 5.58 -14.64
C GLY A 18 -26.55 6.06 -14.97
N GLY A 19 -25.89 6.71 -14.00
CA GLY A 19 -24.45 6.92 -14.06
C GLY A 19 -23.82 5.55 -14.28
N ALA A 20 -23.12 5.40 -15.41
CA ALA A 20 -22.35 4.20 -15.70
C ALA A 20 -21.41 3.98 -14.51
N ARG A 21 -21.74 3.02 -13.63
CA ARG A 21 -20.80 2.57 -12.61
C ARG A 21 -19.61 2.02 -13.39
N SER A 22 -18.48 2.72 -13.36
CA SER A 22 -17.23 2.17 -13.83
C SER A 22 -17.07 0.81 -13.16
N ARG A 23 -16.94 -0.24 -13.96
CA ARG A 23 -16.81 -1.59 -13.43
C ARG A 23 -15.44 -1.68 -12.77
N ALA A 24 -15.42 -2.05 -11.49
CA ALA A 24 -14.17 -2.33 -10.80
C ALA A 24 -13.34 -3.39 -11.56
N VAL A 25 -12.03 -3.21 -11.59
CA VAL A 25 -11.08 -4.08 -12.29
C VAL A 25 -10.26 -4.84 -11.27
N LEU A 26 -10.33 -6.18 -11.31
CA LEU A 26 -9.52 -7.04 -10.45
C LEU A 26 -8.03 -6.85 -10.79
N ARG A 27 -7.24 -6.49 -9.78
CA ARG A 27 -5.79 -6.38 -9.88
C ARG A 27 -5.11 -7.68 -9.48
N GLU A 28 -5.56 -8.27 -8.38
CA GLU A 28 -4.99 -9.47 -7.79
C GLU A 28 -6.00 -10.11 -6.82
N GLU A 29 -5.95 -11.45 -6.69
CA GLU A 29 -6.74 -12.22 -5.73
C GLU A 29 -5.85 -13.27 -5.07
N VAL A 30 -5.96 -13.39 -3.74
CA VAL A 30 -5.30 -14.45 -2.95
C VAL A 30 -6.27 -15.08 -1.98
N ARG A 31 -6.01 -16.36 -1.65
CA ARG A 31 -6.67 -17.04 -0.54
C ARG A 31 -5.78 -16.95 0.69
N VAL A 32 -6.36 -16.53 1.80
CA VAL A 32 -5.66 -16.34 3.08
C VAL A 32 -6.34 -17.21 4.12
N THR A 33 -5.60 -17.82 5.02
CA THR A 33 -6.18 -18.49 6.19
C THR A 33 -5.96 -17.60 7.40
N VAL A 34 -7.04 -17.17 8.04
CA VAL A 34 -7.00 -16.33 9.24
C VAL A 34 -7.70 -17.09 10.35
N ASP A 35 -6.97 -17.42 11.42
CA ASP A 35 -7.49 -18.18 12.57
C ASP A 35 -8.25 -19.46 12.15
N GLY A 36 -7.70 -20.18 11.16
CA GLY A 36 -8.27 -21.41 10.62
C GLY A 36 -9.43 -21.23 9.62
N VAL A 37 -9.86 -20.00 9.36
CA VAL A 37 -10.92 -19.69 8.38
C VAL A 37 -10.30 -19.33 7.04
N ALA A 38 -10.73 -20.02 5.98
CA ALA A 38 -10.37 -19.67 4.62
C ALA A 38 -11.11 -18.40 4.17
N GLU A 39 -10.33 -17.38 3.79
CA GLU A 39 -10.80 -16.09 3.32
C GLU A 39 -10.33 -15.82 1.89
N ARG A 40 -10.97 -14.85 1.24
CA ARG A 40 -10.55 -14.36 -0.08
C ARG A 40 -10.28 -12.87 -0.02
N TRP A 41 -9.06 -12.49 -0.36
CA TRP A 41 -8.60 -11.11 -0.40
C TRP A 41 -8.38 -10.71 -1.85
N ARG A 42 -8.89 -9.54 -2.22
CA ARG A 42 -8.81 -9.00 -3.59
C ARG A 42 -8.36 -7.56 -3.54
N ILE A 43 -7.39 -7.22 -4.37
CA ILE A 43 -7.10 -5.83 -4.69
C ILE A 43 -7.85 -5.49 -5.97
N GLU A 44 -8.61 -4.40 -5.95
CA GLU A 44 -9.39 -3.93 -7.08
C GLU A 44 -9.13 -2.44 -7.34
N TRP A 45 -9.02 -2.08 -8.62
CA TRP A 45 -9.17 -0.71 -9.06
C TRP A 45 -10.65 -0.37 -9.17
N ARG A 46 -11.10 0.77 -8.64
CA ARG A 46 -12.51 1.18 -8.70
C ARG A 46 -12.99 1.54 -10.11
N ALA A 47 -12.06 1.92 -10.97
CA ALA A 47 -12.23 2.15 -12.39
C ALA A 47 -11.03 1.53 -13.14
N PRO A 48 -11.10 1.36 -14.48
CA PRO A 48 -9.92 0.98 -15.24
C PRO A 48 -8.72 1.88 -14.89
N PRO A 49 -7.57 1.32 -14.46
CA PRO A 49 -6.43 2.13 -14.07
C PRO A 49 -5.76 2.76 -15.28
N GLU A 50 -5.05 3.85 -15.03
CA GLU A 50 -4.13 4.44 -15.99
C GLU A 50 -2.78 3.71 -15.96
N LEU A 51 -2.06 3.76 -17.07
CA LEU A 51 -0.68 3.27 -17.11
C LEU A 51 0.25 4.29 -16.47
N ALA A 52 1.14 3.84 -15.59
CA ALA A 52 2.11 4.68 -14.91
C ALA A 52 3.54 4.22 -15.18
N CYS A 53 4.50 5.15 -15.18
CA CYS A 53 5.92 4.82 -15.29
C CYS A 53 6.31 4.01 -16.56
N PHE A 54 5.63 4.25 -17.67
CA PHE A 54 5.98 3.69 -18.99
C PHE A 54 6.91 4.60 -19.79
N GLU A 55 6.79 5.92 -19.65
CA GLU A 55 7.53 6.90 -20.46
C GLU A 55 8.99 7.01 -20.06
N THR A 56 9.29 6.81 -18.78
CA THR A 56 10.65 6.82 -18.23
C THR A 56 11.26 5.42 -18.19
N GLU A 57 10.58 4.43 -18.78
CA GLU A 57 10.90 3.01 -18.66
C GLU A 57 11.07 2.54 -17.19
N GLY A 58 10.48 3.28 -16.24
CA GLY A 58 10.60 3.01 -14.82
C GLY A 58 11.91 3.48 -14.18
N VAL A 59 12.76 4.21 -14.90
CA VAL A 59 14.10 4.60 -14.46
C VAL A 59 14.10 5.93 -13.68
N SER A 60 13.06 6.76 -13.82
CA SER A 60 12.94 7.99 -13.04
C SER A 60 12.74 7.68 -11.56
N CYS A 61 13.37 8.43 -10.66
CA CYS A 61 13.27 8.19 -9.21
C CYS A 61 11.83 8.00 -8.67
N PRO A 62 10.81 8.80 -9.08
CA PRO A 62 9.43 8.59 -8.62
C PRO A 62 8.77 7.28 -9.07
N CYS A 63 9.43 6.53 -9.96
CA CYS A 63 8.98 5.24 -10.48
C CYS A 63 9.70 4.05 -9.84
N GLU A 64 10.63 4.28 -8.93
CA GLU A 64 11.33 3.20 -8.22
C GLU A 64 10.31 2.35 -7.43
N GLY A 65 10.28 1.04 -7.72
CA GLY A 65 9.27 0.13 -7.15
C GLY A 65 7.90 0.16 -7.84
N PHE A 66 7.66 1.09 -8.78
CA PHE A 66 6.39 1.25 -9.50
C PHE A 66 6.50 1.13 -11.03
N ALA A 67 7.67 0.75 -11.53
CA ALA A 67 7.98 0.63 -12.95
C ALA A 67 6.92 -0.17 -13.74
N GLN A 68 6.59 0.31 -14.95
CA GLN A 68 5.58 -0.28 -15.83
C GLN A 68 4.27 -0.55 -15.08
N GLY A 69 3.82 0.45 -14.32
CA GLY A 69 2.79 0.35 -13.31
C GLY A 69 1.38 0.65 -13.78
N GLU A 70 0.47 0.54 -12.83
CA GLU A 70 -0.92 0.96 -12.92
C GLU A 70 -1.21 1.99 -11.83
N ARG A 71 -2.01 3.02 -12.14
CA ARG A 71 -2.40 4.09 -11.22
C ARG A 71 -3.91 4.29 -11.19
N GLY A 72 -4.49 4.53 -10.02
CA GLY A 72 -5.92 4.78 -9.86
C GLY A 72 -6.43 4.69 -8.41
N GLU A 73 -7.76 4.74 -8.25
CA GLU A 73 -8.40 4.48 -6.96
C GLU A 73 -8.36 2.97 -6.65
N LEU A 74 -7.72 2.58 -5.55
CA LEU A 74 -7.40 1.20 -5.17
C LEU A 74 -8.07 0.81 -3.85
N GLU A 75 -8.59 -0.40 -3.78
CA GLU A 75 -9.18 -0.97 -2.57
C GLU A 75 -8.71 -2.41 -2.33
N LEU A 76 -8.57 -2.77 -1.05
CA LEU A 76 -8.53 -4.15 -0.59
C LEU A 76 -9.94 -4.58 -0.16
N LEU A 77 -10.38 -5.73 -0.67
CA LEU A 77 -11.65 -6.35 -0.33
C LEU A 77 -11.39 -7.70 0.33
N ARG A 78 -11.88 -7.88 1.56
CA ARG A 78 -11.80 -9.12 2.32
C ARG A 78 -13.17 -9.79 2.41
N SER A 79 -13.27 -11.00 1.90
CA SER A 79 -14.48 -11.83 1.94
C SER A 79 -14.33 -12.99 2.92
N ARG A 80 -15.30 -13.15 3.81
CA ARG A 80 -15.36 -14.22 4.83
C ARG A 80 -16.69 -14.96 4.77
N PRO A 81 -16.75 -16.27 5.07
CA PRO A 81 -18.01 -17.00 5.15
C PRO A 81 -19.02 -16.34 6.09
N GLY A 82 -20.25 -16.13 5.62
CA GLY A 82 -21.34 -15.57 6.44
C GLY A 82 -21.18 -14.12 6.89
N ARG A 83 -20.17 -13.39 6.40
CA ARG A 83 -19.95 -11.98 6.75
C ARG A 83 -20.06 -11.07 5.51
N PRO A 84 -20.48 -9.81 5.69
CA PRO A 84 -20.34 -8.80 4.64
C PRO A 84 -18.89 -8.65 4.18
N VAL A 85 -18.71 -8.29 2.91
CA VAL A 85 -17.39 -7.96 2.36
C VAL A 85 -16.86 -6.73 3.07
N GLU A 86 -15.71 -6.88 3.71
CA GLU A 86 -14.96 -5.79 4.30
C GLU A 86 -14.15 -5.06 3.23
N ARG A 87 -14.09 -3.73 3.31
CA ARG A 87 -13.42 -2.86 2.34
C ARG A 87 -12.44 -1.94 3.05
N LEU A 88 -11.23 -1.85 2.54
CA LEU A 88 -10.18 -0.93 2.97
C LEU A 88 -9.73 -0.09 1.76
N PRO A 89 -10.04 1.22 1.71
CA PRO A 89 -9.47 2.12 0.72
C PRO A 89 -7.95 2.20 0.91
N LEU A 90 -7.18 1.90 -0.14
CA LEU A 90 -5.72 1.91 -0.08
C LEU A 90 -5.13 3.23 -0.60
N SER A 91 -5.81 3.90 -1.53
CA SER A 91 -5.29 5.16 -2.12
C SER A 91 -4.90 6.25 -1.12
N PRO A 92 -5.60 6.47 0.01
CA PRO A 92 -5.17 7.47 1.00
C PRO A 92 -3.78 7.21 1.60
N LEU A 93 -3.28 5.96 1.54
CA LEU A 93 -1.95 5.60 2.05
C LEU A 93 -0.80 6.09 1.15
N PHE A 94 -1.11 6.51 -0.08
CA PHE A 94 -0.14 7.01 -1.07
C PHE A 94 0.10 8.53 -0.96
N GLY A 95 -0.33 9.14 0.14
CA GLY A 95 -0.16 10.57 0.40
C GLY A 95 -1.33 11.43 -0.10
N PRO A 96 -1.16 12.77 -0.05
CA PRO A 96 -2.20 13.70 -0.49
C PRO A 96 -2.39 13.65 -2.02
N PRO A 97 -3.55 14.12 -2.54
CA PRO A 97 -3.73 14.29 -3.98
C PRO A 97 -2.65 15.21 -4.55
N VAL A 98 -2.09 14.86 -5.71
CA VAL A 98 -1.23 15.77 -6.46
C VAL A 98 -2.06 16.90 -7.07
N GLN A 99 -1.40 18.01 -7.42
CA GLN A 99 -2.09 19.17 -7.99
C GLN A 99 -2.88 18.77 -9.24
N GLY A 100 -4.18 19.11 -9.25
CA GLY A 100 -5.10 18.76 -10.34
C GLY A 100 -5.92 17.49 -10.09
N GLU A 101 -5.63 16.72 -9.05
CA GLU A 101 -6.41 15.55 -8.66
C GLU A 101 -7.39 15.86 -7.53
N ALA A 102 -8.61 15.35 -7.64
CA ALA A 102 -9.63 15.53 -6.61
C ALA A 102 -9.42 14.63 -5.38
N ARG A 103 -8.62 13.56 -5.52
CA ARG A 103 -8.41 12.50 -4.51
C ARG A 103 -7.02 11.88 -4.66
N PRO A 104 -6.45 11.28 -3.60
CA PRO A 104 -5.23 10.49 -3.73
C PRO A 104 -5.43 9.32 -4.69
N LEU A 105 -4.43 9.01 -5.49
CA LEU A 105 -4.39 7.83 -6.35
C LEU A 105 -3.27 6.90 -5.88
N ALA A 106 -3.55 5.60 -5.87
CA ALA A 106 -2.55 4.59 -5.61
C ALA A 106 -1.77 4.27 -6.88
N MET A 107 -0.56 3.75 -6.73
CA MET A 107 0.23 3.20 -7.82
C MET A 107 0.72 1.81 -7.44
N LEU A 108 0.66 0.86 -8.37
CA LEU A 108 1.21 -0.48 -8.18
C LEU A 108 2.13 -0.81 -9.35
N ARG A 109 3.24 -1.51 -9.06
CA ARG A 109 4.04 -2.13 -10.10
C ARG A 109 3.16 -3.03 -10.97
N GLY A 110 3.32 -2.95 -12.29
CA GLY A 110 2.51 -3.72 -13.23
C GLY A 110 3.25 -4.96 -13.65
N TRP A 111 4.17 -4.85 -14.61
CA TRP A 111 4.80 -6.00 -15.27
C TRP A 111 6.33 -5.97 -15.16
N ALA A 112 6.94 -7.14 -15.10
CA ALA A 112 8.39 -7.26 -15.20
C ALA A 112 8.84 -7.29 -16.68
N PRO A 113 9.83 -6.47 -17.08
CA PRO A 113 10.51 -6.63 -18.35
C PRO A 113 11.17 -8.01 -18.48
N ALA A 114 11.19 -8.55 -19.69
CA ALA A 114 12.00 -9.70 -20.06
C ALA A 114 13.25 -9.23 -20.81
N GLU A 115 14.27 -10.10 -20.88
CA GLU A 115 15.46 -9.85 -21.69
C GLU A 115 15.07 -9.57 -23.16
N GLY A 116 15.64 -8.53 -23.76
CA GLY A 116 15.37 -8.12 -25.14
C GLY A 116 14.19 -7.17 -25.31
N ASP A 117 13.42 -6.87 -24.26
CA ASP A 117 12.31 -5.90 -24.34
C ASP A 117 12.81 -4.48 -24.67
N GLU A 118 14.03 -4.14 -24.27
CA GLU A 118 14.68 -2.87 -24.55
C GLU A 118 14.91 -2.62 -26.05
N ALA A 119 14.98 -3.68 -26.86
CA ALA A 119 15.12 -3.58 -28.31
C ALA A 119 13.78 -3.32 -29.03
N LEU A 120 12.64 -3.45 -28.34
CA LEU A 120 11.32 -3.25 -28.92
C LEU A 120 10.97 -1.75 -28.99
N ALA A 121 10.30 -1.34 -30.07
CA ALA A 121 9.70 -0.01 -30.14
C ALA A 121 8.71 0.22 -28.97
N PRO A 122 8.57 1.44 -28.43
CA PRO A 122 7.82 1.68 -27.19
C PRO A 122 6.38 1.12 -27.17
N GLY A 123 5.65 1.24 -28.28
CA GLY A 123 4.30 0.68 -28.39
C GLY A 123 4.27 -0.85 -28.40
N ALA A 124 5.23 -1.49 -29.07
CA ALA A 124 5.36 -2.95 -29.10
C ALA A 124 5.80 -3.49 -27.73
N ARG A 125 6.74 -2.82 -27.07
CA ARG A 125 7.17 -3.14 -25.70
C ARG A 125 6.00 -3.09 -24.72
N ARG A 126 5.20 -2.02 -24.77
CA ARG A 126 4.00 -1.88 -23.95
C ARG A 126 3.02 -3.04 -24.16
N GLN A 127 2.72 -3.37 -25.42
CA GLN A 127 1.81 -4.49 -25.73
C GLN A 127 2.36 -5.84 -25.25
N ALA A 128 3.68 -6.06 -25.36
CA ALA A 128 4.33 -7.28 -24.88
C ALA A 128 4.22 -7.40 -23.36
N LEU A 129 4.53 -6.33 -22.61
CA LEU A 129 4.40 -6.27 -21.16
C LEU A 129 2.96 -6.57 -20.69
N GLN A 130 1.97 -5.91 -21.28
CA GLN A 130 0.57 -6.05 -20.86
C GLN A 130 -0.04 -7.44 -21.10
N ARG A 131 0.62 -8.31 -21.87
CA ARG A 131 0.23 -9.71 -22.05
C ARG A 131 0.79 -10.65 -20.98
N ARG A 132 1.70 -10.16 -20.13
CA ARG A 132 2.31 -10.95 -19.06
C ARG A 132 1.45 -10.91 -17.80
N GLU A 133 1.75 -11.83 -16.89
CA GLU A 133 1.23 -11.76 -15.53
C GLU A 133 1.76 -10.50 -14.84
N ARG A 134 0.89 -9.85 -14.06
CA ARG A 134 1.28 -8.70 -13.25
C ARG A 134 2.12 -9.16 -12.07
N VAL A 135 3.10 -8.37 -11.67
CA VAL A 135 3.86 -8.55 -10.43
C VAL A 135 2.89 -8.54 -9.25
N ARG A 136 3.03 -9.47 -8.31
CA ARG A 136 2.16 -9.53 -7.13
C ARG A 136 2.43 -8.36 -6.18
N ALA A 137 1.37 -7.74 -5.70
CA ALA A 137 1.38 -6.79 -4.60
C ALA A 137 1.06 -7.50 -3.26
N MET A 138 0.19 -8.51 -3.25
CA MET A 138 -0.15 -9.27 -2.02
C MET A 138 0.81 -10.45 -1.78
N VAL A 139 2.07 -10.15 -1.49
CA VAL A 139 3.04 -11.16 -1.07
C VAL A 139 2.94 -11.38 0.44
N LEU A 140 2.12 -12.35 0.86
CA LEU A 140 1.85 -12.63 2.26
C LEU A 140 3.10 -13.08 3.03
N GLY A 141 3.18 -12.69 4.30
CA GLY A 141 4.21 -13.06 5.26
C GLY A 141 3.70 -12.87 6.69
N ASP A 142 4.42 -13.45 7.64
CA ASP A 142 4.20 -13.29 9.08
C ASP A 142 5.17 -12.21 9.56
N TYR A 143 4.69 -10.97 9.61
CA TYR A 143 5.53 -9.80 9.92
C TYR A 143 5.43 -9.39 11.38
N ASP A 144 4.34 -9.77 12.07
CA ASP A 144 4.15 -9.55 13.51
C ASP A 144 4.55 -10.78 14.36
N HIS A 145 5.05 -11.84 13.72
CA HIS A 145 5.59 -13.06 14.34
C HIS A 145 4.56 -13.80 15.21
N ASP A 146 3.30 -13.78 14.79
CA ASP A 146 2.22 -14.49 15.47
C ASP A 146 2.00 -15.94 14.96
N GLY A 147 2.80 -16.35 13.98
CA GLY A 147 2.76 -17.67 13.35
C GLY A 147 1.79 -17.76 12.17
N GLN A 148 1.12 -16.67 11.78
CA GLN A 148 0.20 -16.62 10.65
C GLN A 148 0.69 -15.66 9.57
N ALA A 149 0.87 -16.16 8.34
CA ALA A 149 1.19 -15.30 7.20
C ALA A 149 -0.07 -14.60 6.66
N ARG A 150 -0.53 -13.54 7.35
CA ARG A 150 -1.78 -12.82 7.03
C ARG A 150 -1.57 -11.31 6.81
N GLU A 151 -0.33 -10.90 6.66
CA GLU A 151 0.08 -9.54 6.35
C GLU A 151 0.85 -9.49 5.01
N PHE A 152 0.83 -8.35 4.33
CA PHE A 152 1.70 -8.08 3.20
C PHE A 152 2.17 -6.63 3.21
N VAL A 153 3.36 -6.40 2.68
CA VAL A 153 3.95 -5.06 2.55
C VAL A 153 3.44 -4.39 1.28
N LEU A 154 2.95 -3.17 1.41
CA LEU A 154 2.52 -2.33 0.30
C LEU A 154 3.42 -1.10 0.23
N GLN A 155 4.25 -1.00 -0.81
CA GLN A 155 4.97 0.25 -1.09
C GLN A 155 3.97 1.34 -1.46
N THR A 156 4.06 2.48 -0.79
CA THR A 156 3.16 3.61 -0.96
C THR A 156 3.86 4.81 -1.59
N GLN A 157 5.16 5.00 -1.36
CA GLN A 157 5.91 6.11 -1.95
C GLN A 157 7.30 5.72 -2.48
N ALA A 158 7.84 6.60 -3.31
CA ALA A 158 9.22 6.63 -3.75
C ALA A 158 9.67 8.10 -3.75
N HIS A 159 10.55 8.46 -2.82
CA HIS A 159 11.04 9.82 -2.60
C HIS A 159 12.50 9.91 -3.03
N GLY A 160 12.81 10.79 -3.98
CA GLY A 160 14.17 10.81 -4.52
C GLY A 160 14.58 9.42 -5.05
N CYS A 161 15.83 9.28 -5.49
CA CYS A 161 16.33 7.95 -5.81
C CYS A 161 16.79 7.30 -4.49
N GLY A 162 16.30 6.10 -4.18
CA GLY A 162 16.76 5.30 -3.04
C GLY A 162 15.87 5.28 -1.79
N LEU A 163 14.99 6.26 -1.54
CA LEU A 163 14.09 6.24 -0.37
C LEU A 163 12.69 5.76 -0.80
N ARG A 164 12.25 4.63 -0.26
CA ARG A 164 10.94 4.03 -0.51
C ARG A 164 10.18 3.88 0.78
N GLU A 165 8.91 4.28 0.79
CA GLU A 165 8.04 4.08 1.96
C GLU A 165 7.07 2.94 1.69
N ALA A 166 6.89 2.08 2.68
CA ALA A 166 5.93 1.01 2.64
C ALA A 166 5.24 0.83 3.98
N VAL A 167 3.99 0.38 3.92
CA VAL A 167 3.17 0.05 5.09
C VAL A 167 2.86 -1.44 5.11
N LEU A 168 2.62 -1.97 6.30
CA LEU A 168 2.15 -3.33 6.47
C LEU A 168 0.62 -3.36 6.45
N ILE A 169 0.03 -4.11 5.52
CA ILE A 169 -1.42 -4.32 5.45
C ILE A 169 -1.75 -5.69 6.02
N GLY A 170 -2.65 -5.76 6.98
CA GLY A 170 -2.94 -7.01 7.68
C GLY A 170 -4.23 -6.99 8.49
N VAL A 171 -4.49 -8.09 9.20
CA VAL A 171 -5.62 -8.19 10.13
C VAL A 171 -5.20 -7.64 11.48
N ASP A 172 -5.85 -6.58 11.92
CA ASP A 172 -5.66 -6.06 13.27
C ASP A 172 -6.27 -7.03 14.29
N ARG A 173 -5.45 -7.50 15.23
CA ARG A 173 -5.84 -8.49 16.24
C ARG A 173 -6.84 -7.96 17.27
N ARG A 174 -6.96 -6.64 17.43
CA ARG A 174 -7.85 -6.01 18.40
C ARG A 174 -9.32 -6.18 18.03
N ASP A 175 -9.64 -6.09 16.74
CA ASP A 175 -11.02 -6.13 16.25
C ASP A 175 -11.24 -7.03 15.02
N GLY A 176 -10.17 -7.69 14.55
CA GLY A 176 -10.22 -8.61 13.42
C GLY A 176 -10.49 -7.91 12.09
N ARG A 177 -10.21 -6.61 11.95
CA ARG A 177 -10.42 -5.83 10.72
C ARG A 177 -9.13 -5.67 9.91
N VAL A 178 -9.25 -5.56 8.59
CA VAL A 178 -8.08 -5.25 7.74
C VAL A 178 -7.77 -3.77 7.76
N ARG A 179 -6.49 -3.42 7.95
CA ARG A 179 -5.99 -2.04 7.93
C ARG A 179 -4.50 -1.99 7.58
N ALA A 180 -3.98 -0.78 7.38
CA ALA A 180 -2.54 -0.53 7.50
C ALA A 180 -2.18 -0.52 8.99
N LEU A 181 -1.30 -1.43 9.40
CA LEU A 181 -0.99 -1.69 10.80
C LEU A 181 -0.02 -0.63 11.35
N GLY A 182 -0.30 -0.19 12.58
CA GLY A 182 0.57 0.66 13.37
C GLY A 182 1.35 -0.12 14.42
N THR A 183 2.03 0.60 15.29
CA THR A 183 2.62 0.05 16.51
C THR A 183 1.59 -0.10 17.63
N ALA A 184 1.96 -0.81 18.69
CA ALA A 184 1.14 -0.90 19.90
C ALA A 184 0.98 0.47 20.58
N GLU A 185 1.99 1.33 20.47
CA GLU A 185 2.00 2.70 20.99
C GLU A 185 1.10 3.65 20.19
N HIS A 186 1.08 3.50 18.85
CA HIS A 186 0.32 4.37 17.96
C HIS A 186 -0.54 3.56 16.98
N PRO A 187 -1.56 2.82 17.48
CA PRO A 187 -2.19 1.76 16.70
C PRO A 187 -3.22 2.26 15.67
N ASP A 188 -3.43 3.57 15.60
CA ASP A 188 -4.26 4.24 14.59
C ASP A 188 -3.41 4.97 13.53
N THR A 189 -2.09 4.94 13.68
CA THR A 189 -1.11 5.51 12.74
C THR A 189 -0.36 4.36 12.07
N PRO A 190 -0.43 4.20 10.73
CA PRO A 190 0.35 3.17 10.06
C PRO A 190 1.85 3.33 10.32
N LEU A 191 2.52 2.23 10.68
CA LEU A 191 3.97 2.22 10.75
C LEU A 191 4.51 2.23 9.31
N VAL A 192 5.36 3.21 8.99
CA VAL A 192 5.95 3.38 7.67
C VAL A 192 7.44 3.07 7.76
N LEU A 193 7.88 2.04 7.04
CA LEU A 193 9.29 1.64 6.97
C LEU A 193 9.70 1.43 5.52
N GLU A 194 11.00 1.34 5.26
CA GLU A 194 11.48 0.88 3.95
C GLU A 194 11.12 -0.60 3.68
N PRO A 195 10.88 -1.00 2.42
CA PRO A 195 10.61 -2.39 2.05
C PRO A 195 11.67 -3.39 2.58
N GLU A 196 12.93 -2.98 2.61
CA GLU A 196 14.07 -3.76 3.08
C GLU A 196 14.00 -3.98 4.60
N THR A 197 13.62 -2.96 5.36
CA THR A 197 13.40 -3.05 6.81
C THR A 197 12.25 -4.00 7.13
N TRP A 198 11.15 -3.95 6.36
CA TRP A 198 10.08 -4.95 6.49
C TRP A 198 10.57 -6.36 6.17
N ALA A 199 11.42 -6.54 5.16
CA ALA A 199 11.98 -7.84 4.82
C ALA A 199 12.90 -8.38 5.92
N MET A 200 13.67 -7.52 6.59
CA MET A 200 14.44 -7.89 7.78
C MET A 200 13.51 -8.33 8.92
N LEU A 201 12.46 -7.57 9.20
CA LEU A 201 11.48 -7.91 10.24
C LEU A 201 10.80 -9.24 9.93
N ARG A 202 10.42 -9.52 8.69
CA ARG A 202 9.89 -10.84 8.29
C ARG A 202 10.82 -12.01 8.66
N GLY A 203 12.14 -11.79 8.63
CA GLY A 203 13.13 -12.81 8.97
C GLY A 203 13.46 -12.90 10.47
N SER A 204 13.17 -11.85 11.25
CA SER A 204 13.49 -11.77 12.67
C SER A 204 12.52 -10.86 13.41
N ALA A 205 11.91 -11.36 14.49
CA ALA A 205 11.00 -10.59 15.34
C ALA A 205 11.64 -9.34 15.97
N ARG A 206 12.97 -9.24 15.97
CA ARG A 206 13.69 -8.06 16.44
C ARG A 206 14.74 -7.64 15.45
N ILE A 207 14.76 -6.37 15.08
CA ILE A 207 15.74 -5.78 14.19
C ILE A 207 16.26 -4.44 14.71
N GLU A 208 17.46 -4.08 14.23
CA GLU A 208 18.02 -2.75 14.28
C GLU A 208 18.40 -2.38 12.85
N SER A 209 18.00 -1.19 12.40
CA SER A 209 18.37 -0.62 11.11
C SER A 209 18.98 0.76 11.33
N VAL A 210 20.15 1.01 10.74
CA VAL A 210 20.77 2.33 10.75
C VAL A 210 20.23 3.09 9.54
N GLU A 211 19.32 4.03 9.78
CA GLU A 211 18.65 4.80 8.72
C GLU A 211 19.51 5.96 8.22
N THR A 212 20.33 6.53 9.11
CA THR A 212 21.28 7.59 8.75
C THR A 212 22.54 7.38 9.57
N PRO A 213 23.63 6.84 9.00
CA PRO A 213 24.85 6.60 9.75
C PRO A 213 25.61 7.89 10.05
N CYS A 214 26.49 7.86 11.05
CA CYS A 214 27.38 8.99 11.32
C CYS A 214 28.17 9.44 10.08
N GLY A 215 28.20 10.76 9.84
CA GLY A 215 28.92 11.36 8.71
C GLY A 215 28.18 11.30 7.37
N ASP A 216 27.03 10.64 7.29
CA ASP A 216 26.22 10.62 6.08
C ASP A 216 25.76 12.04 5.70
N HIS A 217 26.13 12.49 4.51
CA HIS A 217 25.93 13.86 4.05
C HIS A 217 26.35 14.96 5.07
N GLY A 218 27.35 14.67 5.91
CA GLY A 218 27.81 15.58 6.96
C GLY A 218 26.97 15.57 8.24
N SER A 219 26.11 14.57 8.45
CA SER A 219 25.31 14.43 9.65
C SER A 219 26.18 14.25 10.90
N GLU A 220 25.94 15.09 11.91
CA GLU A 220 26.54 14.99 13.25
C GLU A 220 25.78 14.02 14.18
N GLN A 221 24.73 13.38 13.65
CA GLN A 221 23.92 12.42 14.39
C GLN A 221 23.70 11.14 13.56
N GLU A 222 23.58 10.03 14.27
CA GLU A 222 23.17 8.76 13.71
C GLU A 222 21.73 8.44 14.10
N ARG A 223 20.90 8.10 13.11
CA ARG A 223 19.52 7.65 13.33
C ARG A 223 19.46 6.13 13.24
N VAL A 224 18.88 5.53 14.27
CA VAL A 224 18.70 4.09 14.39
C VAL A 224 17.23 3.79 14.62
N LEU A 225 16.66 2.96 13.75
CA LEU A 225 15.36 2.38 13.94
C LEU A 225 15.52 1.02 14.64
N ARG A 226 14.78 0.82 15.72
CA ARG A 226 14.61 -0.49 16.34
C ARG A 226 13.17 -0.92 16.18
N VAL A 227 12.96 -2.14 15.72
CA VAL A 227 11.62 -2.72 15.61
C VAL A 227 11.59 -4.06 16.34
N LEU A 228 10.54 -4.27 17.11
CA LEU A 228 10.23 -5.52 17.81
C LEU A 228 8.79 -5.91 17.46
N ALA A 229 8.59 -7.16 17.10
CA ALA A 229 7.29 -7.80 17.02
C ALA A 229 7.16 -8.76 18.20
N ASP A 230 6.11 -8.59 19.01
CA ASP A 230 5.81 -9.48 20.13
C ASP A 230 4.29 -9.74 20.26
N GLU A 231 3.89 -10.41 21.34
CA GLU A 231 2.50 -10.78 21.60
C GLU A 231 1.52 -9.59 21.69
N LYS A 232 2.01 -8.37 21.94
CA LYS A 232 1.25 -7.12 21.99
C LYS A 232 1.19 -6.40 20.64
N GLY A 233 2.03 -6.80 19.69
CA GLY A 233 2.06 -6.29 18.33
C GLY A 233 3.44 -5.78 17.92
N LEU A 234 3.44 -4.83 16.98
CA LEU A 234 4.65 -4.16 16.54
C LEU A 234 5.01 -3.03 17.50
N HIS A 235 6.28 -2.88 17.79
CA HIS A 235 6.86 -1.79 18.55
C HIS A 235 8.00 -1.22 17.72
N ALA A 236 8.04 0.10 17.56
CA ALA A 236 9.11 0.76 16.83
C ALA A 236 9.59 2.00 17.58
N THR A 237 10.91 2.18 17.62
CA THR A 237 11.54 3.36 18.21
C THR A 237 12.57 3.93 17.25
N SER A 238 12.51 5.24 17.01
CA SER A 238 13.57 5.99 16.36
C SER A 238 14.48 6.60 17.43
N GLU A 239 15.74 6.22 17.41
CA GLU A 239 16.77 6.69 18.33
C GLU A 239 17.76 7.57 17.56
N LEU A 240 18.09 8.73 18.13
CA LEU A 240 19.14 9.61 17.62
C LEU A 240 20.33 9.57 18.57
N TYR A 241 21.51 9.31 18.01
CA TYR A 241 22.77 9.28 18.72
C TYR A 241 23.67 10.41 18.23
N ALA A 242 24.43 11.04 19.12
CA ALA A 242 25.48 11.98 18.73
C ALA A 242 26.62 11.22 18.04
N CYS A 243 27.23 11.80 17.02
CA CYS A 243 28.43 11.24 16.39
C CYS A 243 29.70 11.70 17.09
N THR A 244 30.70 10.82 17.10
CA THR A 244 32.06 11.08 17.58
C THR A 244 33.06 10.65 16.53
N ASP A 245 34.35 11.01 16.72
CA ASP A 245 35.44 10.55 15.84
C ASP A 245 35.56 9.01 15.78
N ALA A 246 35.00 8.30 16.78
CA ALA A 246 34.99 6.83 16.85
C ALA A 246 33.68 6.20 16.32
N GLY A 247 32.74 6.99 15.78
CA GLY A 247 31.42 6.55 15.34
C GLY A 247 30.30 6.94 16.31
N ARG A 248 29.25 6.09 16.41
CA ARG A 248 28.07 6.31 17.28
C ARG A 248 28.50 6.60 18.73
N GLY A 249 28.05 7.75 19.25
CA GLY A 249 28.28 8.22 20.62
C GLY A 249 27.06 8.02 21.53
N ALA A 250 26.80 8.99 22.39
CA ALA A 250 25.71 8.94 23.36
C ALA A 250 24.33 9.10 22.70
N LEU A 251 23.31 8.44 23.26
CA LEU A 251 21.91 8.64 22.88
C LEU A 251 21.49 10.07 23.22
N VAL A 252 20.96 10.78 22.23
CA VAL A 252 20.45 12.16 22.33
C VAL A 252 18.94 12.15 22.56
N SER A 253 18.20 11.34 21.78
CA SER A 253 16.76 11.22 21.93
C SER A 253 16.25 9.85 21.50
N SER A 254 15.08 9.48 22.00
CA SER A 254 14.35 8.27 21.62
C SER A 254 12.87 8.61 21.52
N GLU A 255 12.24 8.18 20.44
CA GLU A 255 10.82 8.42 20.16
C GLU A 255 10.16 7.11 19.75
N ALA A 256 8.99 6.81 20.31
CA ALA A 256 8.15 5.71 19.87
C ALA A 256 7.37 6.14 18.63
N LEU A 257 7.45 5.34 17.57
CA LEU A 257 6.80 5.55 16.27
C LEU A 257 5.43 4.89 16.21
#